data_AF-A0A7K1Y2N0-F1
#
_entry.id   AF-A0A7K1Y2N0-F1
#
_cell.length_a   1.000
_cell.length_b   1.000
_cell.length_c   1.000
_cell.angle_alpha   90.00
_cell.angle_beta   90.00
_cell.angle_gamma   90.00
#
_symmetry.space_group_name_H-M   'P 1'
#
loop_
_entity.id
_entity.type
_entity.pdbx_description
1 polymer ?
#
loop_
_entity_poly.entity_id
_entity_poly.type
_entity_poly.pdbx_seq_one_letter_code
_entity_poly.pdbx_strand_id
1 'polypeptide(L)'
;MEGESRNIFCVIQGPLLTFGQGPNNSIEGFNAINTVIANVAQLERRRIKFVVCTWRSDEHLVAEAPFFPAPNILLESPYPLDVDHRFKHHYAVKQGVEFLKERYPVKSSDMVVKIRTDMKMPDSFWNWLMTDPVSPEKLLVSELYHPFYLGDFVFAGTCSVLDDYLSVITGSYPKLYHPGIAFDLGLKYFSLFDHRKRLTNPLVNRIAFSFFSGRLSATWEKFIDAKLVTLPVAIWNEILWRDKPMDGVIKPGYFHFTPGPYNHRSTNKESAGTYRYFVQAYREKLARLNYGNLTLYALSLLKGLWPLLENMPDAAVLALDYDDGSLAKYLASKGVNCTRMKVDPAAPRLETTLPVNTILFFGLIERIDDPKEFILQCKRLLPQGGRLIACISYHGLAKEFILRITGRKRTQLNRMSENGIKKFWTQEMATRLLQEQGFKVTGFKGRGRILYLWNTMILSAVAE
;
A
#
# COMPACT_ATOMS: atom_id res chain seq x y z
N MET A 1 17.97 -30.59 -23.77
CA MET A 1 16.85 -31.14 -22.98
C MET A 1 15.60 -30.44 -23.46
N GLU A 2 14.81 -31.10 -24.31
CA GLU A 2 13.45 -30.64 -24.60
C GLU A 2 12.72 -30.59 -23.27
N GLY A 3 12.45 -29.39 -22.77
CA GLY A 3 11.74 -29.24 -21.50
C GLY A 3 10.35 -29.82 -21.67
N GLU A 4 9.98 -30.81 -20.85
CA GLU A 4 8.60 -31.28 -20.79
C GLU A 4 7.67 -30.06 -20.69
N SER A 5 6.73 -29.94 -21.63
CA SER A 5 5.72 -28.90 -21.59
C SER A 5 4.94 -29.04 -20.29
N ARG A 6 5.05 -28.04 -19.41
CA ARG A 6 4.31 -28.01 -18.14
C ARG A 6 2.84 -27.76 -18.44
N ASN A 7 1.95 -28.52 -17.80
CA ASN A 7 0.52 -28.23 -17.88
C ASN A 7 0.19 -27.04 -16.98
N ILE A 8 -0.85 -26.30 -17.37
CA ILE A 8 -1.42 -25.23 -16.55
C ILE A 8 -2.80 -25.68 -16.10
N PHE A 9 -3.08 -25.46 -14.82
CA PHE A 9 -4.38 -25.66 -14.20
C PHE A 9 -4.87 -24.35 -13.58
N CYS A 10 -6.18 -24.15 -13.49
CA CYS A 10 -6.77 -22.92 -12.94
C CYS A 10 -7.81 -23.19 -11.86
N VAL A 11 -7.70 -22.47 -10.74
CA VAL A 11 -8.73 -22.38 -9.70
C VAL A 11 -9.36 -21.00 -9.77
N ILE A 12 -10.64 -20.94 -10.12
CA ILE A 12 -11.44 -19.70 -10.06
C ILE A 12 -12.13 -19.68 -8.70
N GLN A 13 -11.77 -18.74 -7.82
CA GLN A 13 -12.21 -18.75 -6.44
C GLN A 13 -12.90 -17.45 -6.01
N GLY A 14 -14.04 -17.57 -5.32
CA GLY A 14 -14.71 -16.42 -4.71
C GLY A 14 -16.22 -16.56 -4.62
N PRO A 15 -16.91 -15.59 -4.00
CA PRO A 15 -18.37 -15.52 -4.06
C PRO A 15 -18.83 -15.20 -5.48
N LEU A 16 -20.02 -15.67 -5.85
CA LEU A 16 -20.70 -15.26 -7.09
C LEU A 16 -21.40 -13.92 -6.93
N LEU A 17 -21.80 -13.56 -5.70
CA LEU A 17 -22.31 -12.24 -5.38
C LEU A 17 -21.35 -11.55 -4.41
N THR A 18 -20.63 -10.54 -4.90
CA THR A 18 -19.58 -9.89 -4.13
C THR A 18 -19.99 -8.50 -3.63
N PHE A 19 -19.66 -8.20 -2.39
CA PHE A 19 -19.86 -6.89 -1.75
C PHE A 19 -18.50 -6.30 -1.32
N GLY A 20 -18.47 -5.11 -0.73
CA GLY A 20 -17.25 -4.55 -0.10
C GLY A 20 -16.34 -3.77 -1.06
N GLN A 21 -15.10 -3.46 -0.68
CA GLN A 21 -14.24 -2.35 -1.19
C GLN A 21 -13.78 -2.36 -2.67
N GLY A 22 -14.51 -3.00 -3.58
CA GLY A 22 -14.22 -2.99 -5.02
C GLY A 22 -14.88 -1.85 -5.80
N PRO A 23 -14.56 -1.72 -7.10
CA PRO A 23 -15.27 -0.84 -7.99
C PRO A 23 -16.73 -1.31 -8.17
N ASN A 24 -17.60 -0.41 -8.62
CA ASN A 24 -19.00 -0.72 -8.91
C ASN A 24 -19.75 -1.34 -7.73
N ASN A 25 -19.47 -0.84 -6.52
CA ASN A 25 -20.25 -1.18 -5.34
C ASN A 25 -21.65 -0.62 -5.45
N SER A 26 -22.60 -1.49 -5.77
CA SER A 26 -24.02 -1.27 -5.53
C SER A 26 -24.44 -1.92 -4.21
N ILE A 27 -25.59 -1.50 -3.69
CA ILE A 27 -26.26 -2.19 -2.57
C ILE A 27 -26.65 -3.62 -2.96
N GLU A 28 -26.88 -3.84 -4.26
CA GLU A 28 -27.24 -5.14 -4.85
C GLU A 28 -26.05 -6.10 -4.98
N GLY A 29 -24.82 -5.60 -4.81
CA GLY A 29 -23.60 -6.36 -5.02
C GLY A 29 -23.23 -6.53 -6.49
N PHE A 30 -22.08 -7.15 -6.75
CA PHE A 30 -21.62 -7.47 -8.10
C PHE A 30 -21.81 -8.96 -8.37
N ASN A 31 -22.63 -9.28 -9.38
CA ASN A 31 -22.85 -10.64 -9.86
C ASN A 31 -21.72 -11.07 -10.81
N ALA A 32 -20.94 -12.05 -10.37
CA ALA A 32 -19.74 -12.54 -11.04
C ALA A 32 -19.97 -13.69 -12.04
N ILE A 33 -21.20 -14.17 -12.23
CA ILE A 33 -21.50 -15.34 -13.08
C ILE A 33 -20.97 -15.13 -14.51
N ASN A 34 -21.27 -14.00 -15.12
CA ASN A 34 -20.82 -13.70 -16.49
C ASN A 34 -19.29 -13.60 -16.60
N THR A 35 -18.64 -13.10 -15.55
CA THR A 35 -17.17 -13.05 -15.46
C THR A 35 -16.57 -14.46 -15.38
N VAL A 36 -17.17 -15.35 -14.58
CA VAL A 36 -16.76 -16.75 -14.47
C VAL A 36 -16.92 -17.47 -15.81
N ILE A 37 -18.08 -17.34 -16.47
CA ILE A 37 -18.33 -17.93 -17.79
C ILE A 37 -17.30 -17.45 -18.82
N ALA A 38 -17.03 -16.14 -18.86
CA ALA A 38 -16.07 -15.57 -19.79
C ALA A 38 -14.64 -16.09 -19.56
N ASN A 39 -14.20 -16.24 -18.31
CA ASN A 39 -12.90 -16.83 -18.00
C ASN A 39 -12.85 -18.31 -18.40
N VAL A 40 -13.89 -19.10 -18.09
CA VAL A 40 -13.94 -20.52 -18.47
C VAL A 40 -13.83 -20.71 -19.97
N ALA A 41 -14.56 -19.93 -20.76
CA ALA A 41 -14.45 -19.98 -22.22
C ALA A 41 -13.02 -19.68 -22.73
N GLN A 42 -12.26 -18.83 -22.03
CA GLN A 42 -10.84 -18.61 -22.35
C GLN A 42 -9.96 -19.79 -21.98
N LEU A 43 -10.22 -20.42 -20.83
CA LEU A 43 -9.48 -21.58 -20.33
C LEU A 43 -9.69 -22.80 -21.24
N GLU A 44 -10.92 -23.08 -21.63
CA GLU A 44 -11.29 -24.18 -22.51
C GLU A 44 -10.65 -24.06 -23.90
N ARG A 45 -10.69 -22.86 -24.51
CA ARG A 45 -10.02 -22.59 -25.79
C ARG A 45 -8.52 -22.87 -25.75
N ARG A 46 -7.90 -22.72 -24.57
CA ARG A 46 -6.48 -22.99 -24.32
C ARG A 46 -6.21 -24.39 -23.75
N ARG A 47 -7.25 -25.21 -23.61
CA ARG A 47 -7.18 -26.55 -23.00
C ARG A 47 -6.64 -26.55 -21.56
N ILE A 48 -6.77 -25.43 -20.85
CA ILE A 48 -6.40 -25.31 -19.44
C ILE A 48 -7.51 -25.97 -18.62
N LYS A 49 -7.14 -26.96 -17.80
CA LYS A 49 -8.09 -27.62 -16.89
C LYS A 49 -8.36 -26.70 -15.71
N PHE A 50 -9.60 -26.68 -15.24
CA PHE A 50 -10.02 -25.74 -14.22
C PHE A 50 -11.01 -26.34 -13.22
N VAL A 51 -11.21 -25.60 -12.13
CA VAL A 51 -12.32 -25.78 -11.19
C VAL A 51 -12.80 -24.42 -10.69
N VAL A 52 -14.12 -24.28 -10.54
CA VAL A 52 -14.73 -23.09 -9.92
C VAL A 52 -15.06 -23.39 -8.45
N CYS A 53 -14.41 -22.71 -7.53
CA CYS A 53 -14.64 -22.83 -6.09
C CYS A 53 -15.46 -21.63 -5.61
N THR A 54 -16.71 -21.87 -5.21
CA THR A 54 -17.58 -20.85 -4.63
C THR A 54 -18.19 -21.32 -3.31
N TRP A 55 -19.04 -20.51 -2.71
CA TRP A 55 -19.60 -20.75 -1.38
C TRP A 55 -20.98 -21.37 -1.45
N ARG A 56 -21.34 -22.22 -0.48
CA ARG A 56 -22.69 -22.80 -0.41
C ARG A 56 -23.78 -21.74 -0.26
N SER A 57 -23.47 -20.57 0.30
CA SER A 57 -24.40 -19.41 0.30
C SER A 57 -24.86 -19.01 -1.11
N ASP A 58 -24.06 -19.32 -2.13
CA ASP A 58 -24.28 -18.91 -3.51
C ASP A 58 -24.87 -20.06 -4.36
N GLU A 59 -25.27 -21.17 -3.73
CA GLU A 59 -25.82 -22.35 -4.40
C GLU A 59 -27.06 -22.01 -5.26
N HIS A 60 -27.93 -21.13 -4.77
CA HIS A 60 -29.10 -20.65 -5.52
C HIS A 60 -28.69 -19.97 -6.84
N LEU A 61 -27.61 -19.16 -6.84
CA LEU A 61 -27.09 -18.50 -8.04
C LEU A 61 -26.53 -19.50 -9.05
N VAL A 62 -25.91 -20.58 -8.56
CA VAL A 62 -25.44 -21.68 -9.42
C VAL A 62 -26.64 -22.43 -10.03
N ALA A 63 -27.68 -22.71 -9.24
CA ALA A 63 -28.87 -23.42 -9.71
C ALA A 63 -29.68 -22.61 -10.73
N GLU A 64 -29.73 -21.29 -10.58
CA GLU A 64 -30.44 -20.38 -11.49
C GLU A 64 -29.65 -20.06 -12.78
N ALA A 65 -28.37 -20.42 -12.83
CA ALA A 65 -27.50 -20.18 -13.98
C ALA A 65 -27.40 -21.44 -14.89
N PRO A 66 -28.20 -21.55 -15.97
CA PRO A 66 -28.30 -22.77 -16.78
C PRO A 66 -26.99 -23.19 -17.47
N PHE A 67 -26.00 -22.31 -17.51
CA PHE A 67 -24.68 -22.56 -18.10
C PHE A 67 -23.55 -22.33 -17.10
N PHE A 68 -23.81 -22.47 -15.80
CA PHE A 68 -22.76 -22.33 -14.82
C PHE A 68 -21.67 -23.40 -15.03
N PRO A 69 -20.39 -23.01 -15.16
CA PRO A 69 -19.34 -23.96 -15.54
C PRO A 69 -19.16 -25.12 -14.56
N ALA A 70 -18.91 -26.31 -15.11
CA ALA A 70 -18.42 -27.48 -14.39
C ALA A 70 -16.95 -27.76 -14.79
N PRO A 71 -16.12 -28.31 -13.89
CA PRO A 71 -16.46 -28.67 -12.52
C PRO A 71 -16.51 -27.45 -11.59
N ASN A 72 -17.40 -27.50 -10.61
CA ASN A 72 -17.48 -26.53 -9.53
C ASN A 72 -17.61 -27.22 -8.17
N ILE A 73 -17.18 -26.52 -7.12
CA ILE A 73 -17.24 -26.98 -5.73
C ILE A 73 -17.95 -25.91 -4.91
N LEU A 74 -19.00 -26.32 -4.20
CA LEU A 74 -19.70 -25.52 -3.22
C LEU A 74 -19.11 -25.75 -1.84
N LEU A 75 -18.33 -24.79 -1.36
CA LEU A 75 -17.61 -24.88 -0.10
C LEU A 75 -18.43 -24.29 1.04
N GLU A 76 -18.35 -24.96 2.19
CA GLU A 76 -18.76 -24.35 3.46
C GLU A 76 -17.70 -23.37 3.93
N SER A 77 -18.16 -22.31 4.59
CA SER A 77 -17.26 -21.35 5.22
C SER A 77 -16.54 -22.03 6.39
N PRO A 78 -15.23 -22.30 6.33
CA PRO A 78 -14.51 -23.04 7.37
C PRO A 78 -14.42 -22.28 8.69
N TYR A 79 -14.68 -20.96 8.67
CA TYR A 79 -14.56 -20.11 9.86
C TYR A 79 -15.60 -19.00 9.88
N PRO A 80 -16.40 -18.85 10.95
CA PRO A 80 -17.42 -17.81 11.05
C PRO A 80 -16.82 -16.41 11.28
N LEU A 81 -15.63 -16.31 11.88
CA LEU A 81 -14.97 -15.03 12.21
C LEU A 81 -13.84 -14.67 11.24
N ASP A 82 -14.10 -14.71 9.93
CA ASP A 82 -13.15 -14.23 8.90
C ASP A 82 -13.69 -12.95 8.24
N VAL A 83 -13.52 -11.84 8.95
CA VAL A 83 -14.09 -10.51 8.63
C VAL A 83 -13.73 -10.02 7.22
N ASP A 84 -12.52 -10.36 6.74
CA ASP A 84 -12.03 -9.96 5.41
C ASP A 84 -12.08 -11.11 4.39
N HIS A 85 -12.59 -12.29 4.77
CA HIS A 85 -12.61 -13.50 3.96
C HIS A 85 -11.22 -13.98 3.48
N ARG A 86 -10.13 -13.56 4.12
CA ARG A 86 -8.76 -13.88 3.65
C ARG A 86 -8.40 -15.33 3.86
N PHE A 87 -8.79 -15.91 5.00
CA PHE A 87 -8.56 -17.33 5.25
C PHE A 87 -9.44 -18.16 4.32
N LYS A 88 -10.72 -17.78 4.20
CA LYS A 88 -11.68 -18.38 3.28
C LYS A 88 -11.13 -18.43 1.86
N HIS A 89 -10.53 -17.34 1.35
CA HIS A 89 -9.93 -17.32 0.02
C HIS A 89 -8.86 -18.40 -0.16
N HIS A 90 -7.87 -18.45 0.72
CA HIS A 90 -6.77 -19.42 0.59
C HIS A 90 -7.21 -20.86 0.87
N TYR A 91 -8.17 -21.06 1.78
CA TYR A 91 -8.79 -22.35 2.02
C TYR A 91 -9.50 -22.86 0.77
N ALA A 92 -10.32 -22.04 0.13
CA ALA A 92 -11.03 -22.41 -1.09
C ALA A 92 -10.08 -22.74 -2.24
N VAL A 93 -8.98 -21.99 -2.35
CA VAL A 93 -7.95 -22.30 -3.34
C VAL A 93 -7.32 -23.66 -3.06
N LYS A 94 -6.95 -23.95 -1.81
CA LYS A 94 -6.43 -25.26 -1.41
C LYS A 94 -7.39 -26.39 -1.77
N GLN A 95 -8.68 -26.25 -1.48
CA GLN A 95 -9.69 -27.26 -1.85
C GLN A 95 -9.77 -27.44 -3.38
N GLY A 96 -9.69 -26.35 -4.15
CA GLY A 96 -9.64 -26.42 -5.61
C GLY A 96 -8.40 -27.13 -6.14
N VAL A 97 -7.23 -26.89 -5.54
CA VAL A 97 -5.99 -27.60 -5.91
C VAL A 97 -6.11 -29.10 -5.65
N GLU A 98 -6.60 -29.50 -4.47
CA GLU A 98 -6.79 -30.93 -4.16
C GLU A 98 -7.78 -31.61 -5.13
N PHE A 99 -8.90 -30.95 -5.44
CA PHE A 99 -9.83 -31.46 -6.44
C PHE A 99 -9.18 -31.65 -7.82
N LEU A 100 -8.34 -30.71 -8.26
CA LEU A 100 -7.63 -30.83 -9.53
C LEU A 100 -6.67 -32.03 -9.53
N LYS A 101 -5.95 -32.27 -8.42
CA LYS A 101 -5.05 -33.42 -8.24
C LYS A 101 -5.80 -34.76 -8.24
N GLU A 102 -6.99 -34.80 -7.64
CA GLU A 102 -7.83 -36.01 -7.63
C GLU A 102 -8.40 -36.31 -9.02
N ARG A 103 -8.75 -35.26 -9.79
CA ARG A 103 -9.44 -35.40 -11.08
C ARG A 103 -8.50 -35.60 -12.26
N TYR A 104 -7.29 -35.05 -12.19
CA TYR A 104 -6.33 -35.00 -13.29
C TYR A 104 -4.94 -35.45 -12.82
N PRO A 105 -4.07 -35.96 -13.71
CA PRO A 105 -2.71 -36.37 -13.36
C PRO A 105 -1.78 -35.15 -13.19
N VAL A 106 -2.07 -34.31 -12.19
CA VAL A 106 -1.29 -33.10 -11.88
C VAL A 106 0.08 -33.49 -11.34
N LYS A 107 1.15 -33.12 -12.06
CA LYS A 107 2.54 -33.30 -11.61
C LYS A 107 2.91 -32.18 -10.63
N SER A 108 3.89 -32.44 -9.75
CA SER A 108 4.43 -31.41 -8.85
C SER A 108 5.01 -30.20 -9.58
N SER A 109 5.53 -30.42 -10.80
CA SER A 109 6.08 -29.41 -11.70
C SER A 109 5.04 -28.67 -12.54
N ASP A 110 3.78 -29.13 -12.58
CA ASP A 110 2.72 -28.44 -13.29
C ASP A 110 2.35 -27.16 -12.55
N MET A 111 1.91 -26.17 -13.32
CA MET A 111 1.57 -24.85 -12.78
C MET A 111 0.09 -24.78 -12.44
N VAL A 112 -0.21 -24.24 -11.26
CA VAL A 112 -1.58 -23.96 -10.82
C VAL A 112 -1.74 -22.46 -10.62
N VAL A 113 -2.80 -21.91 -11.19
CA VAL A 113 -3.12 -20.49 -11.19
C VAL A 113 -4.41 -20.26 -10.44
N LYS A 114 -4.40 -19.31 -9.52
CA LYS A 114 -5.58 -18.80 -8.84
C LYS A 114 -6.02 -17.49 -9.46
N ILE A 115 -7.31 -17.37 -9.78
CA ILE A 115 -7.97 -16.10 -10.11
C ILE A 115 -9.26 -15.92 -9.29
N ARG A 116 -9.81 -14.71 -9.23
CA ARG A 116 -11.06 -14.44 -8.51
C ARG A 116 -12.28 -14.57 -9.42
N THR A 117 -13.43 -14.92 -8.85
CA THR A 117 -14.73 -14.93 -9.57
C THR A 117 -15.08 -13.55 -10.13
N ASP A 118 -14.78 -12.48 -9.40
CA ASP A 118 -15.08 -11.08 -9.77
C ASP A 118 -14.02 -10.41 -10.67
N MET A 119 -13.10 -11.19 -11.24
CA MET A 119 -12.03 -10.70 -12.11
C MET A 119 -12.06 -11.36 -13.48
N LYS A 120 -12.11 -10.57 -14.55
CA LYS A 120 -11.99 -11.06 -15.93
C LYS A 120 -10.54 -10.94 -16.37
N MET A 121 -9.93 -12.07 -16.73
CA MET A 121 -8.54 -12.12 -17.15
C MET A 121 -8.42 -11.76 -18.65
N PRO A 122 -7.42 -10.96 -19.04
CA PRO A 122 -7.16 -10.66 -20.45
C PRO A 122 -6.44 -11.83 -21.14
N ASP A 123 -6.55 -11.92 -22.47
CA ASP A 123 -5.83 -12.94 -23.25
C ASP A 123 -4.30 -12.79 -23.12
N SER A 124 -3.81 -11.56 -22.94
CA SER A 124 -2.40 -11.24 -22.70
C SER A 124 -1.84 -11.94 -21.46
N PHE A 125 -2.64 -12.06 -20.39
CA PHE A 125 -2.26 -12.77 -19.17
C PHE A 125 -1.97 -14.24 -19.43
N TRP A 126 -2.90 -14.94 -20.09
CA TRP A 126 -2.74 -16.36 -20.38
C TRP A 126 -1.61 -16.62 -21.36
N ASN A 127 -1.48 -15.77 -22.38
CA ASN A 127 -0.41 -15.89 -23.37
C ASN A 127 0.95 -15.70 -22.71
N TRP A 128 1.12 -14.66 -21.90
CA TRP A 128 2.35 -14.45 -21.13
C TRP A 128 2.68 -15.66 -20.26
N LEU A 129 1.71 -16.16 -19.50
CA LEU A 129 1.91 -17.28 -18.59
C LEU A 129 2.33 -18.58 -19.30
N MET A 130 1.84 -18.80 -20.52
CA MET A 130 2.23 -19.95 -21.35
C MET A 130 3.63 -19.79 -21.99
N THR A 131 4.08 -18.55 -22.22
CA THR A 131 5.36 -18.26 -22.90
C THR A 131 6.54 -18.02 -21.98
N ASP A 132 6.28 -17.45 -20.80
CA ASP A 132 7.29 -17.00 -19.84
C ASP A 132 7.01 -17.71 -18.51
N PRO A 133 7.39 -19.00 -18.40
CA PRO A 133 7.03 -19.78 -17.24
C PRO A 133 7.75 -19.18 -16.03
N VAL A 134 6.93 -18.71 -15.10
CA VAL A 134 7.35 -18.45 -13.72
C VAL A 134 8.32 -19.55 -13.30
N SER A 135 9.51 -19.14 -12.81
CA SER A 135 10.52 -20.09 -12.35
C SER A 135 9.87 -21.13 -11.44
N PRO A 136 10.17 -22.43 -11.60
CA PRO A 136 9.48 -23.49 -10.88
C PRO A 136 9.57 -23.39 -9.35
N GLU A 137 10.52 -22.60 -8.85
CA GLU A 137 10.76 -22.38 -7.42
C GLU A 137 10.13 -21.10 -6.87
N LYS A 138 9.46 -20.31 -7.72
CA LYS A 138 8.91 -19.01 -7.36
C LYS A 138 7.39 -19.04 -7.34
N LEU A 139 6.83 -18.32 -6.38
CA LEU A 139 5.42 -17.98 -6.33
C LEU A 139 5.21 -16.67 -7.09
N LEU A 140 4.38 -16.72 -8.13
CA LEU A 140 3.81 -15.54 -8.76
C LEU A 140 2.71 -14.97 -7.86
N VAL A 141 2.76 -13.68 -7.58
CA VAL A 141 1.69 -12.91 -6.93
C VAL A 141 1.28 -11.73 -7.80
N SER A 142 0.07 -11.21 -7.63
CA SER A 142 -0.42 -10.12 -8.47
C SER A 142 0.40 -8.85 -8.28
N GLU A 143 0.71 -8.50 -7.03
CA GLU A 143 1.50 -7.33 -6.68
C GLU A 143 2.15 -7.44 -5.28
N LEU A 144 3.13 -6.57 -5.01
CA LEU A 144 3.72 -6.37 -3.69
C LEU A 144 3.43 -4.93 -3.26
N TYR A 145 3.17 -4.63 -1.99
CA TYR A 145 2.90 -3.22 -1.58
C TYR A 145 3.97 -2.68 -0.63
N HIS A 146 4.22 -3.42 0.42
CA HIS A 146 5.15 -3.09 1.49
C HIS A 146 5.73 -4.41 2.02
N PRO A 147 6.86 -4.42 2.74
CA PRO A 147 7.44 -5.63 3.31
C PRO A 147 6.43 -6.63 3.84
N PHE A 148 6.51 -7.86 3.34
CA PHE A 148 5.64 -9.01 3.63
C PHE A 148 4.20 -8.96 3.09
N TYR A 149 3.80 -7.90 2.39
CA TYR A 149 2.53 -7.87 1.67
C TYR A 149 2.66 -8.72 0.41
N LEU A 150 1.76 -9.69 0.26
CA LEU A 150 1.54 -10.41 -0.99
C LEU A 150 0.13 -10.08 -1.47
N GLY A 151 0.03 -9.64 -2.72
CA GLY A 151 -1.25 -9.48 -3.41
C GLY A 151 -1.94 -10.83 -3.57
N ASP A 152 -3.24 -10.86 -3.30
CA ASP A 152 -4.05 -12.07 -3.32
C ASP A 152 -5.07 -12.10 -4.46
N PHE A 153 -5.05 -11.12 -5.36
CA PHE A 153 -5.94 -11.08 -6.52
C PHE A 153 -5.67 -12.27 -7.46
N VAL A 154 -4.40 -12.43 -7.84
CA VAL A 154 -3.88 -13.51 -8.66
C VAL A 154 -2.64 -14.07 -7.99
N PHE A 155 -2.51 -15.39 -7.93
CA PHE A 155 -1.22 -16.01 -7.64
C PHE A 155 -1.09 -17.33 -8.37
N ALA A 156 0.13 -17.71 -8.72
CA ALA A 156 0.42 -18.95 -9.42
C ALA A 156 1.77 -19.51 -8.99
N GLY A 157 1.97 -20.80 -9.19
CA GLY A 157 3.24 -21.45 -8.96
C GLY A 157 3.17 -22.89 -9.42
N THR A 158 4.29 -23.60 -9.35
CA THR A 158 4.24 -25.06 -9.44
C THR A 158 3.37 -25.61 -8.33
N CYS A 159 2.78 -26.77 -8.53
CA CYS A 159 1.94 -27.41 -7.54
C CYS A 159 2.67 -27.53 -6.18
N SER A 160 3.97 -27.87 -6.18
CA SER A 160 4.76 -27.93 -4.95
C SER A 160 4.93 -26.56 -4.27
N VAL A 161 5.24 -25.51 -5.02
CA VAL A 161 5.39 -24.14 -4.46
C VAL A 161 4.07 -23.65 -3.89
N LEU A 162 2.97 -23.94 -4.57
CA LEU A 162 1.64 -23.53 -4.16
C LEU A 162 1.17 -24.31 -2.92
N ASP A 163 1.47 -25.61 -2.85
CA ASP A 163 1.18 -26.45 -1.68
C ASP A 163 1.91 -25.95 -0.43
N ASP A 164 3.19 -25.59 -0.55
CA ASP A 164 3.98 -25.00 0.55
C ASP A 164 3.34 -23.68 1.03
N TYR A 165 3.04 -22.79 0.08
CA TYR A 165 2.42 -21.50 0.35
C TYR A 165 1.06 -21.66 1.06
N LEU A 166 0.16 -22.45 0.49
CA LEU A 166 -1.18 -22.68 1.02
C LEU A 166 -1.14 -23.44 2.34
N SER A 167 -0.22 -24.39 2.53
CA SER A 167 -0.12 -25.18 3.76
C SER A 167 0.27 -24.33 4.96
N VAL A 168 1.15 -23.33 4.80
CA VAL A 168 1.46 -22.43 5.92
C VAL A 168 0.33 -21.48 6.22
N ILE A 169 -0.33 -20.97 5.19
CA ILE A 169 -1.44 -20.03 5.35
C ILE A 169 -2.64 -20.73 6.00
N THR A 170 -2.97 -21.94 5.54
CA THR A 170 -4.13 -22.71 6.03
C THR A 170 -3.85 -23.52 7.28
N GLY A 171 -2.61 -24.02 7.46
CA GLY A 171 -2.20 -24.84 8.60
C GLY A 171 -1.88 -24.02 9.86
N SER A 172 -1.53 -22.74 9.70
CA SER A 172 -1.44 -21.80 10.82
C SER A 172 -2.86 -21.39 11.25
N TYR A 173 -3.48 -22.17 12.14
CA TYR A 173 -4.80 -21.97 12.79
C TYR A 173 -5.13 -20.47 13.07
N PRO A 174 -6.42 -20.03 13.09
CA PRO A 174 -6.89 -18.62 13.04
C PRO A 174 -6.39 -17.61 14.07
N LYS A 175 -5.43 -17.95 14.94
CA LYS A 175 -4.96 -17.08 16.03
C LYS A 175 -4.48 -15.69 15.56
N LEU A 176 -4.17 -15.48 14.28
CA LEU A 176 -3.38 -14.34 13.82
C LEU A 176 -3.81 -13.71 12.49
N TYR A 177 -5.00 -14.01 11.96
CA TYR A 177 -5.58 -13.21 10.88
C TYR A 177 -6.16 -11.93 11.46
N HIS A 178 -5.30 -10.94 11.72
CA HIS A 178 -5.80 -9.62 12.04
C HIS A 178 -6.45 -9.03 10.76
N PRO A 179 -7.67 -8.47 10.83
CA PRO A 179 -8.44 -7.93 9.69
C PRO A 179 -7.84 -6.66 9.04
N GLY A 180 -6.55 -6.37 9.28
CA GLY A 180 -5.93 -5.14 8.79
C GLY A 180 -4.91 -5.34 7.68
N ILE A 181 -4.38 -6.55 7.46
CA ILE A 181 -2.99 -6.64 7.00
C ILE A 181 -2.75 -7.90 6.15
N ALA A 182 -2.60 -7.73 4.84
CA ALA A 182 -2.03 -8.76 3.94
C ALA A 182 -0.53 -9.00 4.19
N PHE A 183 0.11 -8.22 5.08
CA PHE A 183 1.50 -8.45 5.54
C PHE A 183 1.69 -9.81 6.21
N ASP A 184 0.62 -10.43 6.72
CA ASP A 184 0.75 -11.72 7.38
C ASP A 184 1.03 -12.86 6.39
N LEU A 185 0.53 -12.74 5.14
CA LEU A 185 0.71 -13.77 4.11
C LEU A 185 2.19 -13.94 3.72
N GLY A 186 2.87 -12.84 3.40
CA GLY A 186 4.29 -12.88 3.03
C GLY A 186 5.19 -13.22 4.21
N LEU A 187 4.82 -12.85 5.43
CA LEU A 187 5.60 -13.19 6.62
C LEU A 187 5.50 -14.68 6.94
N LYS A 188 4.30 -15.24 6.85
CA LYS A 188 4.04 -16.68 6.96
C LYS A 188 4.83 -17.45 5.92
N TYR A 189 4.71 -17.07 4.64
CA TYR A 189 5.44 -17.74 3.58
C TYR A 189 6.96 -17.60 3.73
N PHE A 190 7.46 -16.42 4.09
CA PHE A 190 8.87 -16.18 4.41
C PHE A 190 9.39 -17.10 5.53
N SER A 191 8.57 -17.38 6.54
CA SER A 191 8.96 -18.19 7.70
C SER A 191 9.27 -19.65 7.37
N LEU A 192 8.85 -20.16 6.20
CA LEU A 192 9.24 -21.49 5.72
C LEU A 192 10.74 -21.60 5.47
N PHE A 193 11.36 -20.51 5.01
CA PHE A 193 12.71 -20.52 4.46
C PHE A 193 13.77 -19.97 5.42
N ASP A 194 13.35 -19.32 6.51
CA ASP A 194 14.25 -18.84 7.57
C ASP A 194 14.04 -19.63 8.88
N HIS A 195 14.54 -20.87 8.93
CA HIS A 195 14.42 -21.78 10.08
C HIS A 195 14.99 -21.21 11.40
N ARG A 196 15.94 -20.25 11.32
CA ARG A 196 16.51 -19.58 12.49
C ARG A 196 15.55 -18.60 13.15
N LYS A 197 14.45 -18.27 12.48
CA LYS A 197 13.37 -17.44 12.99
C LYS A 197 12.05 -18.15 12.71
N ARG A 198 11.75 -19.24 13.43
CA ARG A 198 10.34 -19.59 13.64
C ARG A 198 9.72 -18.40 14.36
N LEU A 199 9.16 -17.52 13.54
CA LEU A 199 8.54 -16.25 13.86
C LEU A 199 7.20 -16.56 14.58
N THR A 200 7.26 -17.24 15.72
CA THR A 200 6.09 -17.86 16.39
C THR A 200 5.09 -16.84 16.90
N ASN A 201 5.48 -15.56 17.04
CA ASN A 201 4.61 -14.51 17.50
C ASN A 201 4.61 -13.30 16.53
N PRO A 202 3.54 -13.10 15.73
CA PRO A 202 3.40 -11.98 14.81
C PRO A 202 3.49 -10.60 15.44
N LEU A 203 3.12 -10.45 16.73
CA LEU A 203 3.31 -9.19 17.45
C LEU A 203 4.81 -8.92 17.64
N VAL A 204 5.57 -9.92 18.07
CA VAL A 204 7.04 -9.84 18.20
C VAL A 204 7.66 -9.56 16.83
N ASN A 205 7.14 -10.15 15.76
CA ASN A 205 7.67 -9.93 14.41
C ASN A 205 7.37 -8.51 13.91
N ARG A 206 6.18 -7.96 14.20
CA ARG A 206 5.83 -6.56 13.90
C ARG A 206 6.69 -5.58 14.68
N ILE A 207 6.94 -5.86 15.96
CA ILE A 207 7.83 -5.08 16.82
C ILE A 207 9.25 -5.17 16.25
N ALA A 208 9.76 -6.38 16.02
CA ALA A 208 11.07 -6.61 15.45
C ALA A 208 11.22 -5.92 14.08
N PHE A 209 10.19 -5.91 13.23
CA PHE A 209 10.23 -5.17 11.97
C PHE A 209 10.33 -3.66 12.19
N SER A 210 9.58 -3.16 13.16
CA SER A 210 9.60 -1.75 13.54
C SER A 210 10.95 -1.31 14.10
N PHE A 211 11.75 -2.21 14.68
CA PHE A 211 13.07 -1.90 15.24
C PHE A 211 14.26 -2.38 14.37
N PHE A 212 14.16 -3.42 13.57
CA PHE A 212 15.28 -4.03 12.82
C PHE A 212 15.14 -3.88 11.30
N SER A 213 14.51 -2.78 10.87
CA SER A 213 14.07 -2.57 9.49
C SER A 213 15.19 -2.74 8.44
N GLY A 214 16.44 -2.39 8.73
CA GLY A 214 17.54 -2.51 7.75
C GLY A 214 17.87 -3.97 7.38
N ARG A 215 18.24 -4.79 8.37
CA ARG A 215 18.61 -6.19 8.13
C ARG A 215 17.42 -7.02 7.64
N LEU A 216 16.25 -6.83 8.25
CA LEU A 216 15.06 -7.59 7.90
C LEU A 216 14.52 -7.19 6.53
N SER A 217 14.60 -5.91 6.14
CA SER A 217 14.31 -5.51 4.77
C SER A 217 15.28 -6.16 3.79
N ALA A 218 16.59 -6.18 4.07
CA ALA A 218 17.54 -6.85 3.19
C ALA A 218 17.28 -8.36 3.07
N THR A 219 16.90 -9.03 4.16
CA THR A 219 16.51 -10.45 4.11
C THR A 219 15.21 -10.65 3.32
N TRP A 220 14.24 -9.74 3.48
CA TRP A 220 12.98 -9.77 2.73
C TRP A 220 13.19 -9.52 1.22
N GLU A 221 14.04 -8.57 0.84
CA GLU A 221 14.40 -8.33 -0.56
C GLU A 221 15.07 -9.57 -1.17
N LYS A 222 16.01 -10.20 -0.47
CA LYS A 222 16.62 -11.47 -0.90
C LYS A 222 15.57 -12.57 -1.07
N PHE A 223 14.57 -12.60 -0.19
CA PHE A 223 13.47 -13.56 -0.30
C PHE A 223 12.57 -13.27 -1.50
N ILE A 224 12.22 -12.00 -1.76
CA ILE A 224 11.49 -11.62 -2.98
C ILE A 224 12.26 -12.10 -4.20
N ASP A 225 13.53 -11.74 -4.31
CA ASP A 225 14.38 -12.09 -5.45
C ASP A 225 14.49 -13.62 -5.64
N ALA A 226 14.50 -14.40 -4.55
CA ALA A 226 14.65 -15.85 -4.60
C ALA A 226 13.33 -16.61 -4.82
N LYS A 227 12.23 -16.16 -4.21
CA LYS A 227 11.00 -16.96 -4.04
C LYS A 227 9.74 -16.30 -4.60
N LEU A 228 9.81 -15.05 -5.02
CA LEU A 228 8.64 -14.34 -5.54
C LEU A 228 8.90 -13.79 -6.95
N VAL A 229 7.81 -13.66 -7.68
CA VAL A 229 7.72 -12.88 -8.92
C VAL A 229 6.35 -12.19 -8.92
N THR A 230 6.24 -11.02 -9.54
CA THR A 230 4.95 -10.36 -9.74
C THR A 230 4.51 -10.38 -11.19
N LEU A 231 3.24 -10.08 -11.44
CA LEU A 231 2.76 -9.81 -12.78
C LEU A 231 3.52 -8.65 -13.44
N PRO A 232 3.68 -8.67 -14.78
CA PRO A 232 3.97 -7.47 -15.54
C PRO A 232 2.90 -6.40 -15.30
N VAL A 233 3.31 -5.14 -15.11
CA VAL A 233 2.37 -4.05 -14.83
C VAL A 233 1.36 -3.87 -15.97
N ALA A 234 1.80 -4.02 -17.22
CA ALA A 234 0.92 -3.94 -18.38
C ALA A 234 -0.22 -4.95 -18.30
N ILE A 235 0.10 -6.22 -18.00
CA ILE A 235 -0.89 -7.28 -17.84
C ILE A 235 -1.78 -7.02 -16.63
N TRP A 236 -1.21 -6.58 -15.50
CA TRP A 236 -1.98 -6.26 -14.30
C TRP A 236 -3.01 -5.16 -14.56
N ASN A 237 -2.67 -4.11 -15.32
CA ASN A 237 -3.57 -3.02 -15.67
C ASN A 237 -4.76 -3.49 -16.54
N GLU A 238 -4.52 -4.46 -17.44
CA GLU A 238 -5.54 -5.01 -18.34
C GLU A 238 -6.57 -5.90 -17.62
N ILE A 239 -6.30 -6.34 -16.39
CA ILE A 239 -7.25 -7.16 -15.64
C ILE A 239 -8.47 -6.31 -15.28
N LEU A 240 -9.67 -6.81 -15.60
CA LEU A 240 -10.91 -6.15 -15.21
C LEU A 240 -11.37 -6.69 -13.87
N TRP A 241 -11.44 -5.84 -12.86
CA TRP A 241 -12.08 -6.11 -11.58
C TRP A 241 -13.47 -5.48 -11.58
N ARG A 242 -14.52 -6.33 -11.55
CA ARG A 242 -15.93 -5.91 -11.66
C ARG A 242 -16.17 -4.92 -12.81
N ASP A 243 -15.71 -5.31 -13.99
CA ASP A 243 -15.79 -4.56 -15.26
C ASP A 243 -15.01 -3.24 -15.32
N LYS A 244 -14.15 -2.96 -14.34
CA LYS A 244 -13.22 -1.82 -14.40
C LYS A 244 -11.77 -2.30 -14.51
N PRO A 245 -10.96 -1.69 -15.39
CA PRO A 245 -9.54 -2.03 -15.46
C PRO A 245 -8.86 -1.72 -14.13
N MET A 246 -7.92 -2.56 -13.73
CA MET A 246 -7.34 -2.52 -12.39
C MET A 246 -6.67 -1.17 -12.08
N ASP A 247 -6.05 -0.53 -13.07
CA ASP A 247 -5.41 0.80 -12.94
C ASP A 247 -6.39 1.99 -12.84
N GLY A 248 -7.63 1.76 -13.27
CA GLY A 248 -8.78 2.64 -13.04
C GLY A 248 -9.29 2.57 -11.60
N VAL A 249 -8.99 1.49 -10.89
CA VAL A 249 -9.45 1.23 -9.52
C VAL A 249 -8.36 1.49 -8.50
N ILE A 250 -7.17 0.91 -8.73
CA ILE A 250 -6.02 0.98 -7.84
C ILE A 250 -4.83 1.46 -8.66
N LYS A 251 -4.17 2.54 -8.22
CA LYS A 251 -3.00 3.06 -8.95
C LYS A 251 -1.82 2.10 -8.83
N PRO A 252 -1.22 1.63 -9.94
CA PRO A 252 -0.09 0.69 -9.91
C PRO A 252 1.11 1.21 -9.12
N GLY A 253 1.31 2.54 -9.09
CA GLY A 253 2.39 3.19 -8.35
C GLY A 253 2.32 2.98 -6.83
N TYR A 254 1.21 2.48 -6.29
CA TYR A 254 1.13 2.02 -4.91
C TYR A 254 1.97 0.77 -4.69
N PHE A 255 2.05 -0.10 -5.68
CA PHE A 255 2.69 -1.40 -5.59
C PHE A 255 4.14 -1.40 -6.07
N HIS A 256 4.82 -2.50 -5.78
CA HIS A 256 6.11 -2.91 -6.25
C HIS A 256 5.91 -4.14 -7.13
N PHE A 257 6.52 -4.11 -8.31
CA PHE A 257 6.51 -5.19 -9.28
C PHE A 257 7.95 -5.62 -9.53
N THR A 258 8.18 -6.93 -9.60
CA THR A 258 9.51 -7.47 -9.85
C THR A 258 10.02 -6.97 -11.21
N PRO A 259 11.31 -6.57 -11.29
CA PRO A 259 11.92 -6.16 -12.55
C PRO A 259 11.85 -7.28 -13.58
N GLY A 260 11.58 -6.93 -14.83
CA GLY A 260 11.54 -7.87 -15.96
C GLY A 260 11.59 -7.10 -17.28
N PRO A 261 11.67 -7.79 -18.43
CA PRO A 261 11.66 -7.13 -19.74
C PRO A 261 10.43 -6.23 -19.93
N TYR A 262 9.34 -6.53 -19.22
CA TYR A 262 8.10 -5.77 -19.22
C TYR A 262 7.97 -4.74 -18.08
N ASN A 263 8.88 -4.74 -17.11
CA ASN A 263 8.86 -3.87 -15.94
C ASN A 263 10.21 -3.14 -15.80
N HIS A 264 10.32 -1.94 -16.36
CA HIS A 264 11.48 -1.09 -16.08
C HIS A 264 11.51 -0.76 -14.59
N ARG A 265 12.65 -0.99 -13.93
CA ARG A 265 12.91 -0.46 -12.58
C ARG A 265 12.75 1.06 -12.64
N SER A 266 11.60 1.55 -12.19
CA SER A 266 11.51 2.92 -11.69
C SER A 266 12.51 3.02 -10.55
N THR A 267 13.63 3.69 -10.80
CA THR A 267 14.79 3.84 -9.91
C THR A 267 14.53 4.72 -8.68
N ASN A 268 13.26 4.88 -8.25
CA ASN A 268 12.91 5.61 -7.03
C ASN A 268 13.20 4.80 -5.75
N LYS A 269 14.39 4.20 -5.67
CA LYS A 269 14.87 3.38 -4.54
C LYS A 269 15.15 4.19 -3.27
N GLU A 270 15.31 5.51 -3.33
CA GLU A 270 15.95 6.21 -2.20
C GLU A 270 15.04 6.96 -1.23
N SER A 271 13.71 6.98 -1.39
CA SER A 271 12.89 7.74 -0.42
C SER A 271 11.42 7.34 -0.28
N ALA A 272 10.83 6.62 -1.24
CA ALA A 272 9.37 6.55 -1.35
C ALA A 272 8.63 5.88 -0.16
N GLY A 273 9.23 4.90 0.52
CA GLY A 273 8.53 4.12 1.55
C GLY A 273 8.05 4.96 2.75
N THR A 274 8.88 5.87 3.27
CA THR A 274 8.51 6.72 4.41
C THR A 274 7.60 7.88 3.98
N TYR A 275 7.81 8.43 2.76
CA TYR A 275 7.05 9.60 2.28
C TYR A 275 5.64 9.27 1.76
N ARG A 276 5.41 8.07 1.20
CA ARG A 276 4.08 7.67 0.68
C ARG A 276 2.98 7.69 1.75
N TYR A 277 3.29 7.25 2.97
CA TYR A 277 2.35 7.32 4.11
C TYR A 277 1.97 8.76 4.48
N PHE A 278 2.90 9.71 4.34
CA PHE A 278 2.62 11.11 4.61
C PHE A 278 1.68 11.70 3.57
N VAL A 279 1.97 11.48 2.28
CA VAL A 279 1.16 12.01 1.18
C VAL A 279 -0.31 11.58 1.29
N GLN A 280 -0.59 10.31 1.63
CA GLN A 280 -1.97 9.83 1.76
C GLN A 280 -2.76 10.53 2.89
N ALA A 281 -2.14 10.72 4.06
CA ALA A 281 -2.78 11.40 5.19
C ALA A 281 -3.11 12.85 4.89
N TYR A 282 -2.22 13.51 4.15
CA TYR A 282 -2.40 14.86 3.68
C TYR A 282 -3.48 14.94 2.60
N ARG A 283 -3.51 14.00 1.65
CA ARG A 283 -4.58 13.90 0.65
C ARG A 283 -5.96 13.77 1.30
N GLU A 284 -6.13 12.92 2.31
CA GLU A 284 -7.41 12.79 3.04
C GLU A 284 -7.85 14.11 3.68
N LYS A 285 -6.92 14.87 4.29
CA LYS A 285 -7.23 16.15 4.93
C LYS A 285 -7.46 17.27 3.91
N LEU A 286 -6.67 17.30 2.84
CA LEU A 286 -6.75 18.30 1.78
C LEU A 286 -7.97 18.08 0.90
N ALA A 287 -8.37 16.83 0.61
CA ALA A 287 -9.57 16.50 -0.15
C ALA A 287 -10.87 16.98 0.52
N ARG A 288 -10.83 17.22 1.84
CA ARG A 288 -11.93 17.83 2.59
C ARG A 288 -11.91 19.37 2.52
N LEU A 289 -10.83 19.98 2.02
CA LEU A 289 -10.78 21.41 1.76
C LEU A 289 -11.40 21.63 0.37
N ASN A 290 -12.49 22.36 0.32
CA ASN A 290 -13.09 22.76 -0.95
C ASN A 290 -12.09 23.64 -1.72
N TYR A 291 -11.55 23.14 -2.84
CA TYR A 291 -10.36 23.67 -3.50
C TYR A 291 -10.59 24.97 -4.27
N GLY A 292 -11.84 25.36 -4.51
CA GLY A 292 -12.23 26.33 -5.54
C GLY A 292 -11.74 27.78 -5.40
N ASN A 293 -10.86 28.13 -4.46
CA ASN A 293 -10.23 29.45 -4.30
C ASN A 293 -8.97 29.40 -3.40
N LEU A 294 -8.20 28.31 -3.44
CA LEU A 294 -7.14 28.07 -2.44
C LEU A 294 -5.81 28.70 -2.87
N THR A 295 -5.39 29.79 -2.21
CA THR A 295 -3.99 30.24 -2.28
C THR A 295 -3.21 29.55 -1.17
N LEU A 296 -2.32 28.65 -1.59
CA LEU A 296 -1.54 27.81 -0.69
C LEU A 296 -0.12 28.36 -0.59
N TYR A 297 0.32 28.60 0.64
CA TYR A 297 1.71 28.91 0.93
C TYR A 297 2.41 27.64 1.43
N ALA A 298 3.21 27.01 0.57
CA ALA A 298 3.85 25.72 0.82
C ALA A 298 5.34 25.89 1.14
N LEU A 299 5.73 25.42 2.33
CA LEU A 299 7.09 25.47 2.85
C LEU A 299 7.64 24.05 2.98
N SER A 300 8.71 23.72 2.24
CA SER A 300 9.30 22.39 2.35
C SER A 300 10.81 22.36 2.26
N LEU A 301 11.41 21.60 3.17
CA LEU A 301 12.78 21.09 3.05
C LEU A 301 12.83 19.67 2.47
N LEU A 302 11.68 19.07 2.14
CA LEU A 302 11.57 17.65 1.84
C LEU A 302 10.77 17.39 0.55
N LYS A 303 11.33 16.57 -0.34
CA LYS A 303 10.71 16.14 -1.60
C LYS A 303 9.36 15.41 -1.44
N GLY A 304 8.96 15.08 -0.21
CA GLY A 304 7.71 14.39 0.10
C GLY A 304 6.43 15.20 -0.17
N LEU A 305 6.49 16.53 -0.27
CA LEU A 305 5.33 17.35 -0.62
C LEU A 305 5.01 17.39 -2.12
N TRP A 306 5.95 16.94 -2.96
CA TRP A 306 5.88 17.07 -4.41
C TRP A 306 4.61 16.43 -5.01
N PRO A 307 4.28 15.14 -4.73
CA PRO A 307 3.10 14.50 -5.35
C PRO A 307 1.77 14.97 -4.77
N LEU A 308 1.80 15.73 -3.67
CA LEU A 308 0.61 16.31 -3.07
C LEU A 308 0.17 17.56 -3.83
N LEU A 309 1.15 18.40 -4.17
CA LEU A 309 0.96 19.68 -4.82
C LEU A 309 0.66 19.54 -6.32
N GLU A 310 1.17 18.47 -6.98
CA GLU A 310 0.83 18.15 -8.39
C GLU A 310 -0.66 18.00 -8.67
N ASN A 311 -1.45 17.59 -7.67
CA ASN A 311 -2.87 17.30 -7.84
C ASN A 311 -3.75 18.52 -7.48
N MET A 312 -3.19 19.72 -7.43
CA MET A 312 -3.90 20.97 -7.14
C MET A 312 -3.75 21.98 -8.31
N PRO A 313 -4.23 21.65 -9.52
CA PRO A 313 -4.00 22.48 -10.71
C PRO A 313 -4.62 23.88 -10.62
N ASP A 314 -5.72 24.03 -9.87
CA ASP A 314 -6.44 25.32 -9.75
C ASP A 314 -5.97 26.17 -8.56
N ALA A 315 -5.02 25.68 -7.74
CA ALA A 315 -4.49 26.43 -6.61
C ALA A 315 -3.31 27.31 -7.06
N ALA A 316 -3.32 28.58 -6.65
CA ALA A 316 -2.11 29.40 -6.70
C ALA A 316 -1.19 28.94 -5.55
N VAL A 317 -0.07 28.28 -5.90
CA VAL A 317 0.86 27.74 -4.91
C VAL A 317 2.07 28.67 -4.81
N LEU A 318 2.20 29.39 -3.70
CA LEU A 318 3.44 30.07 -3.38
C LEU A 318 4.37 29.07 -2.68
N ALA A 319 5.37 28.57 -3.41
CA ALA A 319 6.30 27.57 -2.89
C ALA A 319 7.61 28.22 -2.46
N LEU A 320 7.91 28.11 -1.17
CA LEU A 320 9.26 28.43 -0.69
C LEU A 320 10.11 27.18 -0.71
N ASP A 321 11.23 27.31 -1.41
CA ASP A 321 12.21 26.25 -1.55
C ASP A 321 13.54 26.73 -0.98
N TYR A 322 14.07 25.92 -0.07
CA TYR A 322 15.36 26.13 0.57
C TYR A 322 16.52 25.56 -0.28
N ASP A 323 16.20 24.74 -1.28
CA ASP A 323 17.14 24.13 -2.23
C ASP A 323 17.29 25.00 -3.50
N ASP A 324 18.07 24.55 -4.49
CA ASP A 324 18.33 25.20 -5.79
C ASP A 324 17.08 25.35 -6.71
N GLY A 325 15.88 25.44 -6.11
CA GLY A 325 14.59 25.61 -6.75
C GLY A 325 14.02 24.31 -7.28
N SER A 326 14.43 23.17 -6.70
CA SER A 326 14.03 21.84 -7.15
C SER A 326 12.51 21.62 -7.04
N LEU A 327 11.88 22.09 -5.97
CA LEU A 327 10.41 22.08 -5.80
C LEU A 327 9.73 22.99 -6.81
N ALA A 328 10.19 24.23 -6.96
CA ALA A 328 9.56 25.18 -7.88
C ALA A 328 9.66 24.71 -9.35
N LYS A 329 10.83 24.19 -9.76
CA LYS A 329 11.05 23.57 -11.08
C LYS A 329 10.13 22.37 -11.29
N TYR A 330 9.99 21.54 -10.26
CA TYR A 330 9.11 20.38 -10.31
C TYR A 330 7.64 20.79 -10.46
N LEU A 331 7.14 21.74 -9.66
CA LEU A 331 5.76 22.23 -9.77
C LEU A 331 5.49 22.90 -11.11
N ALA A 332 6.42 23.72 -11.60
CA ALA A 332 6.32 24.34 -12.91
C ALA A 332 6.26 23.28 -14.03
N SER A 333 7.05 22.19 -13.94
CA SER A 333 7.00 21.07 -14.90
C SER A 333 5.66 20.32 -14.92
N LYS A 334 4.78 20.60 -13.96
CA LYS A 334 3.47 19.98 -13.76
C LYS A 334 2.33 20.95 -14.04
N GLY A 335 2.62 22.14 -14.55
CA GLY A 335 1.64 23.17 -14.84
C GLY A 335 1.07 23.87 -13.60
N VAL A 336 1.66 23.66 -12.42
CA VAL A 336 1.22 24.34 -11.19
C VAL A 336 1.81 25.74 -11.17
N ASN A 337 0.95 26.76 -11.00
CA ASN A 337 1.41 28.14 -10.88
C ASN A 337 2.20 28.30 -9.57
N CYS A 338 3.51 28.45 -9.71
CA CYS A 338 4.46 28.45 -8.61
C CYS A 338 5.38 29.66 -8.68
N THR A 339 5.38 30.48 -7.64
CA THR A 339 6.39 31.53 -7.45
C THR A 339 7.46 31.01 -6.48
N ARG A 340 8.73 31.06 -6.89
CA ARG A 340 9.85 30.70 -6.03
C ARG A 340 10.23 31.89 -5.17
N MET A 341 10.39 31.68 -3.86
CA MET A 341 11.18 32.59 -3.04
C MET A 341 12.27 31.82 -2.29
N LYS A 342 13.47 32.40 -2.27
CA LYS A 342 14.63 31.86 -1.56
C LYS A 342 14.56 32.33 -0.11
N VAL A 343 14.63 31.40 0.82
CA VAL A 343 14.47 31.71 2.25
C VAL A 343 15.58 31.04 3.05
N ASP A 344 16.04 31.70 4.11
CA ASP A 344 16.97 31.11 5.07
C ASP A 344 16.23 30.02 5.89
N PRO A 345 16.70 28.75 5.88
CA PRO A 345 16.08 27.68 6.66
C PRO A 345 16.17 27.87 8.18
N ALA A 346 17.16 28.63 8.67
CA ALA A 346 17.32 28.91 10.09
C ALA A 346 16.41 30.05 10.56
N ALA A 347 16.19 31.06 9.71
CA ALA A 347 15.43 32.26 10.02
C ALA A 347 14.52 32.67 8.84
N PRO A 348 13.46 31.89 8.55
CA PRO A 348 12.62 32.18 7.40
C PRO A 348 11.85 33.48 7.56
N ARG A 349 11.89 34.30 6.52
CA ARG A 349 11.06 35.49 6.37
C ARG A 349 9.95 35.18 5.37
N LEU A 350 8.71 35.27 5.85
CA LEU A 350 7.51 35.01 5.07
C LEU A 350 6.93 36.35 4.61
N GLU A 351 7.12 36.67 3.33
CA GLU A 351 6.61 37.90 2.72
C GLU A 351 5.83 37.54 1.45
N THR A 352 4.65 38.11 1.26
CA THR A 352 3.87 37.96 0.02
C THR A 352 2.83 39.05 -0.08
N THR A 353 2.57 39.52 -1.29
CA THR A 353 1.46 40.44 -1.60
C THR A 353 0.19 39.69 -2.02
N LEU A 354 0.28 38.38 -2.28
CA LEU A 354 -0.85 37.55 -2.64
C LEU A 354 -1.65 37.15 -1.40
N PRO A 355 -3.00 37.14 -1.47
CA PRO A 355 -3.84 36.70 -0.36
C PRO A 355 -3.63 35.21 -0.10
N VAL A 356 -3.23 34.82 1.11
CA VAL A 356 -3.01 33.41 1.51
C VAL A 356 -4.14 32.97 2.43
N ASN A 357 -4.81 31.85 2.12
CA ASN A 357 -5.85 31.31 3.01
C ASN A 357 -5.42 30.02 3.72
N THR A 358 -4.37 29.36 3.23
CA THR A 358 -3.83 28.14 3.83
C THR A 358 -2.31 28.16 3.79
N ILE A 359 -1.68 27.88 4.93
CA ILE A 359 -0.24 27.63 5.05
C ILE A 359 0.01 26.15 5.33
N LEU A 360 0.92 25.56 4.58
CA LEU A 360 1.37 24.18 4.73
C LEU A 360 2.88 24.16 4.93
N PHE A 361 3.36 23.51 5.99
CA PHE A 361 4.80 23.26 6.15
C PHE A 361 5.11 21.85 6.61
N PHE A 362 6.26 21.34 6.18
CA PHE A 362 6.69 19.97 6.48
C PHE A 362 8.13 19.93 6.99
N GLY A 363 8.31 19.45 8.22
CA GLY A 363 9.61 19.17 8.81
C GLY A 363 10.49 20.41 9.01
N LEU A 364 9.86 21.58 9.08
CA LEU A 364 10.54 22.87 9.07
C LEU A 364 10.75 23.42 10.49
N ILE A 365 9.72 23.36 11.33
CA ILE A 365 9.71 24.00 12.65
C ILE A 365 10.75 23.41 13.62
N GLU A 366 11.16 22.16 13.39
CA GLU A 366 12.23 21.52 14.14
C GLU A 366 13.65 21.96 13.73
N ARG A 367 13.79 22.76 12.66
CA ARG A 367 15.07 23.26 12.11
C ARG A 367 15.25 24.77 12.27
N ILE A 368 14.14 25.52 12.39
CA ILE A 368 14.12 26.98 12.60
C ILE A 368 14.68 27.33 13.98
N ASP A 369 15.42 28.44 14.07
CA ASP A 369 15.98 28.95 15.33
C ASP A 369 14.91 29.52 16.25
N ASP A 370 14.03 30.38 15.73
CA ASP A 370 12.87 30.93 16.45
C ASP A 370 11.53 30.42 15.89
N PRO A 371 10.98 29.31 16.43
CA PRO A 371 9.69 28.79 16.01
C PRO A 371 8.52 29.69 16.41
N LYS A 372 8.67 30.56 17.43
CA LYS A 372 7.59 31.47 17.85
C LYS A 372 7.40 32.56 16.80
N GLU A 373 8.48 33.24 16.42
CA GLU A 373 8.42 34.26 15.39
C GLU A 373 7.95 33.68 14.04
N PHE A 374 8.38 32.47 13.68
CA PHE A 374 7.91 31.82 12.46
C PHE A 374 6.38 31.59 12.45
N ILE A 375 5.82 31.08 13.54
CA ILE A 375 4.37 30.89 13.63
C ILE A 375 3.64 32.24 13.66
N LEU A 376 4.21 33.27 14.30
CA LEU A 376 3.66 34.63 14.27
C LEU A 376 3.63 35.20 12.85
N GLN A 377 4.68 34.99 12.05
CA GLN A 377 4.68 35.36 10.63
C GLN A 377 3.59 34.61 9.85
N CYS A 378 3.42 33.31 10.11
CA CYS A 378 2.32 32.54 9.50
C CYS A 378 0.95 33.14 9.85
N LYS A 379 0.77 33.56 11.12
CA LYS A 379 -0.46 34.20 11.59
C LYS A 379 -0.72 35.53 10.87
N ARG A 380 0.31 36.36 10.67
CA ARG A 380 0.19 37.65 9.97
C ARG A 380 -0.22 37.51 8.50
N LEU A 381 0.17 36.41 7.85
CA LEU A 381 -0.17 36.14 6.45
C LEU A 381 -1.58 35.56 6.27
N LEU A 382 -2.17 34.99 7.32
CA LEU A 382 -3.48 34.35 7.24
C LEU A 382 -4.58 35.33 7.66
N PRO A 383 -5.69 35.43 6.90
CA PRO A 383 -6.87 36.14 7.37
C PRO A 383 -7.50 35.39 8.56
N GLN A 384 -8.46 36.03 9.22
CA GLN A 384 -9.29 35.36 10.21
C GLN A 384 -9.98 34.14 9.58
N GLY A 385 -9.93 32.99 10.26
CA GLY A 385 -10.42 31.72 9.71
C GLY A 385 -9.45 31.01 8.74
N GLY A 386 -8.31 31.65 8.42
CA GLY A 386 -7.24 31.05 7.63
C GLY A 386 -6.66 29.80 8.30
N ARG A 387 -6.15 28.86 7.50
CA ARG A 387 -5.79 27.52 7.97
C ARG A 387 -4.28 27.31 7.99
N LEU A 388 -3.82 26.61 9.01
CA LEU A 388 -2.44 26.15 9.12
C LEU A 388 -2.42 24.63 9.25
N ILE A 389 -1.63 23.96 8.41
CA ILE A 389 -1.40 22.52 8.48
C ILE A 389 0.10 22.27 8.61
N ALA A 390 0.50 21.66 9.72
CA ALA A 390 1.90 21.45 10.08
C ALA A 390 2.24 19.96 10.16
N CYS A 391 3.28 19.51 9.44
CA CYS A 391 3.93 18.23 9.73
C CYS A 391 5.16 18.49 10.57
N ILE A 392 5.18 17.91 11.77
CA ILE A 392 6.25 18.10 12.73
C ILE A 392 6.81 16.74 13.13
N SER A 393 8.12 16.62 13.27
CA SER A 393 8.75 15.45 13.91
C SER A 393 8.20 15.23 15.32
N TYR A 394 7.69 14.03 15.60
CA TYR A 394 7.08 13.70 16.90
C TYR A 394 8.08 13.00 17.83
N HIS A 395 8.13 13.44 19.08
CA HIS A 395 8.95 12.83 20.13
C HIS A 395 8.24 12.81 21.49
N GLY A 396 7.35 11.82 21.69
CA GLY A 396 6.66 11.62 22.97
C GLY A 396 7.40 10.72 23.96
N LEU A 397 6.88 10.68 25.19
CA LEU A 397 7.46 9.94 26.33
C LEU A 397 7.65 8.44 26.04
N ALA A 398 6.65 7.78 25.44
CA ALA A 398 6.74 6.36 25.10
C ALA A 398 7.91 6.04 24.14
N LYS A 399 8.14 6.95 23.18
CA LYS A 399 9.24 6.82 22.21
C LYS A 399 10.59 7.02 22.88
N GLU A 400 10.70 8.03 23.75
CA GLU A 400 11.91 8.28 24.55
C GLU A 400 12.25 7.06 25.43
N PHE A 401 11.25 6.50 26.12
CA PHE A 401 11.42 5.34 26.99
C PHE A 401 11.94 4.12 26.22
N ILE A 402 11.33 3.81 25.08
CA ILE A 402 11.76 2.69 24.23
C ILE A 402 13.16 2.92 23.65
N LEU A 403 13.48 4.14 23.21
CA LEU A 403 14.82 4.45 22.71
C LEU A 403 15.90 4.30 23.79
N ARG A 404 15.57 4.58 25.05
CA ARG A 404 16.45 4.33 26.20
C ARG A 404 16.64 2.85 26.46
N ILE A 405 15.54 2.08 26.56
CA ILE A 405 15.61 0.63 26.82
C ILE A 405 16.36 -0.11 25.70
N THR A 406 16.16 0.29 24.45
CA THR A 406 16.82 -0.34 23.29
C THR A 406 18.27 0.12 23.10
N GLY A 407 18.77 1.04 23.91
CA GLY A 407 20.13 1.60 23.77
C GLY A 407 20.33 2.47 22.52
N ARG A 408 19.24 2.91 21.87
CA ARG A 408 19.28 3.60 20.56
C ARG A 408 19.17 5.11 20.62
N LYS A 409 18.99 5.67 21.82
CA LYS A 409 18.86 7.12 22.02
C LYS A 409 20.02 7.91 21.37
N ARG A 410 21.26 7.47 21.56
CA ARG A 410 22.45 8.14 20.98
C ARG A 410 22.44 8.10 19.45
N THR A 411 22.13 6.96 18.85
CA THR A 411 22.02 6.83 17.38
C THR A 411 20.93 7.73 16.81
N GLN A 412 19.79 7.85 17.50
CA GLN A 412 18.71 8.72 17.07
C GLN A 412 19.11 10.20 17.14
N LEU A 413 19.76 10.62 18.23
CA LEU A 413 20.26 11.99 18.40
C LEU A 413 21.29 12.38 17.33
N ASN A 414 22.26 11.49 17.06
CA ASN A 414 23.27 11.71 16.02
C ASN A 414 22.61 11.90 14.65
N ARG A 415 21.70 11.00 14.27
CA ARG A 415 20.95 11.10 13.01
C ARG A 415 20.16 12.39 12.90
N MET A 416 19.57 12.86 14.00
CA MET A 416 18.80 14.10 13.98
C MET A 416 19.70 15.32 13.77
N SER A 417 20.84 15.36 14.46
CA SER A 417 21.86 16.40 14.28
C SER A 417 22.40 16.43 12.85
N GLU A 418 22.76 15.26 12.29
CA GLU A 418 23.19 15.10 10.90
C GLU A 418 22.14 15.62 9.89
N ASN A 419 20.86 15.52 10.23
CA ASN A 419 19.75 16.01 9.41
C ASN A 419 19.31 17.44 9.75
N GLY A 420 20.10 18.19 10.53
CA GLY A 420 19.84 19.58 10.90
C GLY A 420 18.65 19.80 11.85
N ILE A 421 18.13 18.74 12.48
CA ILE A 421 17.02 18.84 13.42
C ILE A 421 17.54 19.29 14.78
N LYS A 422 17.10 20.48 15.20
CA LYS A 422 17.56 21.15 16.44
C LYS A 422 16.60 20.93 17.62
N LYS A 423 15.31 20.69 17.35
CA LYS A 423 14.26 20.70 18.39
C LYS A 423 13.38 19.45 18.36
N PHE A 424 12.88 19.07 19.53
CA PHE A 424 11.91 18.00 19.73
C PHE A 424 10.53 18.58 20.03
N TRP A 425 9.50 17.90 19.52
CA TRP A 425 8.12 18.33 19.72
C TRP A 425 7.27 17.18 20.23
N THR A 426 6.62 17.40 21.38
CA THR A 426 5.44 16.64 21.76
C THR A 426 4.19 17.31 21.18
N GLN A 427 3.05 16.62 21.22
CA GLN A 427 1.77 17.20 20.82
C GLN A 427 1.45 18.45 21.65
N GLU A 428 1.72 18.40 22.95
CA GLU A 428 1.43 19.47 23.91
C GLU A 428 2.29 20.71 23.61
N MET A 429 3.60 20.53 23.38
CA MET A 429 4.50 21.63 23.05
C MET A 429 4.10 22.34 21.76
N ALA A 430 3.77 21.58 20.71
CA ALA A 430 3.38 22.17 19.44
C ALA A 430 1.99 22.81 19.49
N THR A 431 1.05 22.23 20.25
CA THR A 431 -0.28 22.82 20.48
C THR A 431 -0.16 24.14 21.21
N ARG A 432 0.62 24.17 22.30
CA ARG A 432 0.89 25.38 23.07
C ARG A 432 1.55 26.46 22.23
N LEU A 433 2.55 26.11 21.40
CA LEU A 433 3.17 27.07 20.49
C LEU A 433 2.14 27.73 19.57
N LEU A 434 1.26 26.96 18.95
CA LEU A 434 0.24 27.49 18.05
C LEU A 434 -0.76 28.39 18.80
N GLN A 435 -1.23 27.95 19.97
CA GLN A 435 -2.18 28.71 20.79
C GLN A 435 -1.59 30.04 21.29
N GLU A 436 -0.33 30.04 21.73
CA GLU A 436 0.37 31.26 22.16
C GLU A 436 0.49 32.31 21.03
N GLN A 437 0.36 31.90 19.76
CA GLN A 437 0.44 32.79 18.59
C GLN A 437 -0.92 33.06 17.92
N GLY A 438 -2.04 32.81 18.61
CA GLY A 438 -3.37 33.15 18.12
C GLY A 438 -3.94 32.15 17.11
N PHE A 439 -3.60 30.87 17.25
CA PHE A 439 -4.23 29.78 16.52
C PHE A 439 -5.05 28.87 17.42
N LYS A 440 -6.23 28.47 16.93
CA LYS A 440 -7.02 27.38 17.50
C LYS A 440 -6.63 26.06 16.85
N VAL A 441 -6.06 25.13 17.61
CA VAL A 441 -5.77 23.77 17.12
C VAL A 441 -7.08 23.01 16.97
N THR A 442 -7.39 22.57 15.74
CA THR A 442 -8.63 21.89 15.37
C THR A 442 -8.46 20.39 15.14
N GLY A 443 -7.22 19.89 15.06
CA GLY A 443 -7.02 18.46 14.95
C GLY A 443 -5.56 18.02 15.04
N PHE A 444 -5.40 16.78 15.48
CA PHE A 444 -4.12 16.11 15.63
C PHE A 444 -4.18 14.71 15.01
N LYS A 445 -3.12 14.29 14.33
CA LYS A 445 -2.96 12.91 13.85
C LYS A 445 -1.49 12.52 13.89
N GLY A 446 -1.13 11.61 14.77
CA GLY A 446 0.19 10.98 14.78
C GLY A 446 0.36 10.01 13.60
N ARG A 447 1.56 9.97 13.01
CA ARG A 447 1.89 9.07 11.88
C ARG A 447 3.22 8.36 12.11
N GLY A 448 3.19 7.04 11.98
CA GLY A 448 4.33 6.15 12.18
C GLY A 448 3.87 4.71 12.31
N ARG A 449 4.75 3.84 12.82
CA ARG A 449 4.55 2.38 12.77
C ARG A 449 3.56 1.88 13.82
N ILE A 450 3.61 2.42 15.03
CA ILE A 450 2.85 1.97 16.19
C ILE A 450 2.27 3.20 16.91
N LEU A 451 1.09 3.06 17.52
CA LEU A 451 0.46 4.11 18.33
C LEU A 451 1.45 4.62 19.39
N TYR A 452 1.55 5.94 19.56
CA TYR A 452 2.50 6.64 20.45
C TYR A 452 4.00 6.50 20.12
N LEU A 453 4.36 5.72 19.10
CA LEU A 453 5.72 5.63 18.54
C LEU A 453 5.76 6.21 17.13
N TRP A 454 5.08 7.34 16.98
CA TRP A 454 5.01 8.03 15.71
C TRP A 454 6.38 8.61 15.33
N ASN A 455 6.62 8.71 14.02
CA ASN A 455 7.79 9.43 13.53
C ASN A 455 7.48 10.92 13.45
N THR A 456 6.26 11.25 13.02
CA THR A 456 5.78 12.61 12.82
C THR A 456 4.36 12.76 13.34
N MET A 457 3.91 14.00 13.47
CA MET A 457 2.54 14.36 13.77
C MET A 457 2.06 15.42 12.77
N ILE A 458 0.77 15.34 12.43
CA ILE A 458 0.09 16.33 11.61
C ILE A 458 -0.86 17.12 12.51
N LEU A 459 -0.62 18.42 12.61
CA LEU A 459 -1.50 19.37 13.29
C LEU A 459 -2.29 20.17 12.27
N SER A 460 -3.53 20.45 12.61
CA SER A 460 -4.39 21.38 11.89
C SER A 460 -4.85 22.47 12.85
N ALA A 461 -4.77 23.71 12.42
CA ALA A 461 -5.16 24.86 13.20
C ALA A 461 -5.83 25.93 12.34
N VAL A 462 -6.58 26.82 12.99
CA VAL A 462 -7.29 27.94 12.37
C VAL A 462 -6.82 29.23 13.06
N ALA A 463 -6.56 30.26 12.27
CA ALA A 463 -6.20 31.58 12.74
C ALA A 463 -7.43 32.25 13.38
N GLU A 464 -7.35 32.58 14.68
CA GLU A 464 -8.43 33.29 15.42
C GLU A 464 -8.58 34.79 15.14
#